data_AF-A0A2W4JWR8-F1
#
_entry.id   AF-A0A2W4JWR8-F1
#
_cell.length_a   1.000
_cell.length_b   1.000
_cell.length_c   1.000
_cell.angle_alpha   90.00
_cell.angle_beta   90.00
_cell.angle_gamma   90.00
#
_symmetry.space_group_name_H-M   'P 1'
#
loop_
_entity.id
_entity.type
_entity.pdbx_description
1 polymer ?
#
loop_
_entity_poly.entity_id
_entity_poly.type
_entity_poly.pdbx_seq_one_letter_code
_entity_poly.pdbx_strand_id
1 'polypeptide(L)'
;MTSGIGEALRRHPVSVTELGTAGPLDAVVLLPGADPAGVYARMAQDGHLLAAVLDLSGARSPRADFSAEINAPDGLARGLDTAMLLAEARAAVAPLPDNEDRPGLTALALSITRKRDLEPRLDASLPCMFDYPLLAGIAGPRALLEQLADAGLLKRHFHERAYLCGSCQSSRMLARDVCVACGGAHLEQQTLIHHYRCGEQAPKSHFLRGDQLVCPKCDRVLRHFGVDYDAPGPV
;
A
#
# COMPACT_ATOMS: atom_id res chain seq x y z
N MET A 1 36.39 14.71 -5.80
CA MET A 1 35.33 13.74 -5.43
C MET A 1 34.84 13.90 -3.99
N THR A 2 35.59 14.59 -3.10
CA THR A 2 35.26 14.85 -1.69
C THR A 2 34.43 16.12 -1.41
N SER A 3 34.07 16.89 -2.43
CA SER A 3 33.50 18.24 -2.26
C SER A 3 32.05 18.25 -1.76
N GLY A 4 31.17 17.40 -2.29
CA GLY A 4 29.72 17.47 -2.02
C GLY A 4 29.30 16.91 -0.65
N ILE A 5 29.90 15.82 -0.19
CA ILE A 5 29.59 15.22 1.12
C ILE A 5 30.04 16.17 2.25
N GLY A 6 31.26 16.73 2.13
CA GLY A 6 31.77 17.68 3.12
C GLY A 6 30.97 18.99 3.17
N GLU A 7 30.44 19.45 2.04
CA GLU A 7 29.55 20.62 1.97
C GLU A 7 28.20 20.35 2.67
N ALA A 8 27.58 19.19 2.43
CA ALA A 8 26.34 18.78 3.07
C ALA A 8 26.49 18.67 4.60
N LEU A 9 27.54 18.02 5.09
CA LEU A 9 27.82 17.88 6.52
C LEU A 9 28.13 19.22 7.21
N ARG A 10 28.55 20.26 6.46
CA ARG A 10 28.72 21.62 6.99
C ARG A 10 27.40 22.38 7.10
N ARG A 11 26.43 22.10 6.22
CA ARG A 11 25.12 22.75 6.20
C ARG A 11 24.14 22.16 7.21
N HIS A 12 24.36 20.93 7.64
CA HIS A 12 23.52 20.23 8.62
C HIS A 12 24.37 19.77 9.81
N PRO A 13 24.10 20.18 11.05
CA PRO A 13 24.76 19.63 12.22
C PRO A 13 24.28 18.19 12.43
N VAL A 14 25.02 17.21 11.89
CA VAL A 14 24.69 15.79 11.97
C VAL A 14 25.79 15.00 12.67
N SER A 15 25.40 14.06 13.53
CA SER A 15 26.28 13.01 14.04
C SER A 15 26.07 11.75 13.22
N VAL A 16 27.15 11.16 12.72
CA VAL A 16 27.10 9.91 11.96
C VAL A 16 27.53 8.77 12.87
N THR A 17 26.77 7.68 12.85
CA THR A 17 27.09 6.45 13.56
C THR A 17 26.77 5.24 12.68
N GLU A 18 27.39 4.10 12.98
CA GLU A 18 27.04 2.86 12.29
C GLU A 18 25.66 2.37 12.74
N LEU A 19 24.91 1.81 11.79
CA LEU A 19 23.62 1.19 12.08
C LEU A 19 23.84 0.03 13.06
N GLY A 20 23.11 0.04 14.17
CA GLY A 20 23.26 -0.94 15.23
C GLY A 20 24.02 -0.47 16.46
N THR A 21 24.43 0.80 16.49
CA THR A 21 24.86 1.50 17.71
C THR A 21 23.65 2.00 18.50
N ALA A 22 23.81 2.15 19.83
CA ALA A 22 22.72 2.55 20.71
C ALA A 22 22.38 4.04 20.54
N GLY A 23 21.13 4.35 20.17
CA GLY A 23 20.60 5.71 20.14
C GLY A 23 19.49 5.89 19.09
N PRO A 24 18.57 6.85 19.25
CA PRO A 24 17.55 7.12 18.24
C PRO A 24 18.19 7.64 16.94
N LEU A 25 17.78 7.08 15.80
CA LEU A 25 18.18 7.56 14.48
C LEU A 25 17.07 8.41 13.86
N ASP A 26 17.47 9.54 13.28
CA ASP A 26 16.60 10.38 12.45
C ASP A 26 16.60 9.95 10.99
N ALA A 27 17.74 9.43 10.52
CA ALA A 27 17.92 8.94 9.17
C ALA A 27 18.86 7.73 9.09
N VAL A 28 18.65 6.91 8.07
CA VAL A 28 19.53 5.82 7.64
C VAL A 28 19.88 6.05 6.18
N VAL A 29 21.17 6.11 5.88
CA VAL A 29 21.68 6.33 4.52
C VAL A 29 22.14 5.01 3.92
N LEU A 30 21.55 4.62 2.79
CA LEU A 30 22.00 3.46 2.01
C LEU A 30 23.09 3.91 1.05
N LEU A 31 24.26 3.27 1.12
CA LEU A 31 25.41 3.52 0.25
C LEU A 31 25.57 2.37 -0.77
N PRO A 32 26.34 2.56 -1.85
CA PRO A 32 26.58 1.51 -2.84
C PRO A 32 27.08 0.21 -2.18
N GLY A 33 26.45 -0.91 -2.54
CA GLY A 33 26.71 -2.23 -1.93
C GLY A 33 25.90 -2.54 -0.66
N ALA A 34 25.05 -1.61 -0.19
CA ALA A 34 24.11 -1.89 0.88
C ALA A 34 23.09 -2.98 0.48
N ASP A 35 22.73 -3.85 1.42
CA ASP A 35 21.59 -4.76 1.33
C ASP A 35 20.37 -4.11 2.01
N PRO A 36 19.38 -3.58 1.26
CA PRO A 36 18.23 -2.91 1.86
C PRO A 36 17.40 -3.83 2.76
N ALA A 37 17.29 -5.11 2.43
CA ALA A 37 16.49 -6.05 3.23
C ALA A 37 17.11 -6.26 4.62
N GLY A 38 18.43 -6.49 4.68
CA GLY A 38 19.18 -6.56 5.93
C GLY A 38 19.12 -5.25 6.74
N VAL A 39 19.21 -4.10 6.07
CA VAL A 39 19.07 -2.79 6.74
C VAL A 39 17.68 -2.64 7.37
N TYR A 40 16.60 -2.98 6.65
CA TYR A 40 15.24 -2.88 7.21
C TYR A 40 14.98 -3.86 8.35
N ALA A 41 15.53 -5.07 8.27
CA ALA A 41 15.48 -6.03 9.37
C ALA A 41 16.18 -5.47 10.61
N ARG A 42 17.34 -4.83 10.45
CA ARG A 42 18.06 -4.21 11.57
C ARG A 42 17.32 -3.00 12.14
N MET A 43 16.77 -2.14 11.28
CA MET A 43 15.93 -1.01 11.72
C MET A 43 14.71 -1.48 12.51
N ALA A 44 14.12 -2.63 12.15
CA ALA A 44 13.02 -3.23 12.91
C ALA A 44 13.46 -3.70 14.28
N GLN A 45 14.59 -4.42 14.35
CA GLN A 45 15.16 -4.92 15.61
C GLN A 45 15.51 -3.80 16.59
N ASP A 46 16.07 -2.70 16.09
CA ASP A 46 16.53 -1.58 16.93
C ASP A 46 15.44 -0.51 17.18
N GLY A 47 14.22 -0.69 16.64
CA GLY A 47 13.13 0.28 16.83
C GLY A 47 13.31 1.60 16.06
N HIS A 48 14.03 1.56 14.93
CA HIS A 48 14.33 2.71 14.07
C HIS A 48 13.49 2.79 12.81
N LEU A 49 12.39 2.04 12.74
CA LEU A 49 11.52 2.05 11.55
C LEU A 49 10.96 3.45 11.23
N LEU A 50 10.85 4.38 12.16
CA LEU A 50 10.37 5.74 11.81
C LEU A 50 11.44 6.65 11.21
N ALA A 51 12.73 6.28 11.27
CA ALA A 51 13.82 7.05 10.68
C ALA A 51 13.64 7.20 9.17
N ALA A 52 14.08 8.32 8.61
CA ALA A 52 14.09 8.55 7.17
C ALA A 52 15.05 7.59 6.47
N VAL A 53 14.68 7.05 5.32
CA VAL A 53 15.57 6.21 4.51
C VAL A 53 16.06 7.00 3.30
N LEU A 54 17.36 7.31 3.27
CA LEU A 54 18.00 8.06 2.20
C LEU A 54 18.79 7.09 1.33
N ASP A 55 18.31 6.80 0.13
CA ASP A 55 18.98 5.89 -0.79
C ASP A 55 19.96 6.62 -1.71
N LEU A 56 21.25 6.48 -1.42
CA LEU A 56 22.35 6.92 -2.28
C LEU A 56 23.07 5.75 -2.96
N SER A 57 22.54 4.53 -2.85
CA SER A 57 23.18 3.31 -3.32
C SER A 57 23.03 3.07 -4.82
N GLY A 58 22.05 3.72 -5.45
CA GLY A 58 21.62 3.45 -6.83
C GLY A 58 20.71 2.23 -6.98
N ALA A 59 20.52 1.43 -5.94
CA ALA A 59 19.66 0.23 -5.96
C ALA A 59 18.16 0.55 -6.00
N ARG A 60 17.77 1.82 -5.78
CA ARG A 60 16.39 2.31 -5.76
C ARG A 60 15.52 1.52 -4.79
N SER A 61 15.90 1.58 -3.52
CA SER A 61 15.22 0.85 -2.48
C SER A 61 13.73 1.25 -2.38
N PRO A 62 12.80 0.29 -2.36
CA PRO A 62 11.36 0.55 -2.50
C PRO A 62 10.79 1.43 -1.37
N ARG A 63 11.39 1.39 -0.17
CA ARG A 63 10.99 2.17 1.00
C ARG A 63 11.62 3.57 1.07
N ALA A 64 12.59 3.90 0.22
CA ALA A 64 13.35 5.14 0.34
C ALA A 64 12.44 6.37 0.37
N ASP A 65 12.67 7.25 1.35
CA ASP A 65 12.02 8.55 1.47
C ASP A 65 12.66 9.56 0.50
N PHE A 66 13.93 9.35 0.16
CA PHE A 66 14.68 10.10 -0.85
C PHE A 66 15.62 9.15 -1.61
N SER A 67 15.79 9.37 -2.91
CA SER A 67 16.76 8.61 -3.72
C SER A 67 17.54 9.52 -4.65
N ALA A 68 18.85 9.32 -4.71
CA ALA A 68 19.74 9.95 -5.67
C ALA A 68 20.96 9.05 -5.94
N GLU A 69 21.64 9.27 -7.06
CA GLU A 69 22.98 8.70 -7.25
C GLU A 69 23.95 9.29 -6.22
N ILE A 70 24.90 8.50 -5.71
CA ILE A 70 25.88 8.97 -4.71
C ILE A 70 26.67 10.21 -5.18
N ASN A 71 26.88 10.33 -6.49
CA ASN A 71 27.62 11.43 -7.12
C ASN A 71 26.72 12.59 -7.56
N ALA A 72 25.41 12.53 -7.30
CA ALA A 72 24.51 13.62 -7.64
C ALA A 72 24.89 14.89 -6.86
N PRO A 73 25.04 16.04 -7.55
CA PRO A 73 25.26 17.32 -6.87
C PRO A 73 24.19 17.56 -5.81
N ASP A 74 24.62 17.92 -4.60
CA ASP A 74 23.76 18.16 -3.42
C ASP A 74 22.82 17.00 -3.06
N GLY A 75 23.06 15.77 -3.56
CA GLY A 75 22.19 14.62 -3.32
C GLY A 75 22.02 14.31 -1.83
N LEU A 76 23.13 14.26 -1.08
CA LEU A 76 23.09 14.05 0.37
C LEU A 76 22.42 15.21 1.10
N ALA A 77 22.71 16.47 0.73
CA ALA A 77 22.10 17.64 1.37
C ALA A 77 20.57 17.62 1.23
N ARG A 78 20.07 17.37 0.01
CA ARG A 78 18.63 17.23 -0.25
C ARG A 78 18.02 16.04 0.49
N GLY A 79 18.77 14.95 0.65
CA GLY A 79 18.34 13.83 1.48
C GLY A 79 18.22 14.21 2.95
N LEU A 80 19.18 14.98 3.47
CA LEU A 80 19.15 15.48 4.85
C LEU A 80 18.01 16.48 5.09
N ASP A 81 17.70 17.34 4.11
CA ASP A 81 16.49 18.19 4.15
C ASP A 81 15.22 17.35 4.32
N THR A 82 15.08 16.26 3.54
CA THR A 82 13.96 15.30 3.68
C THR A 82 13.95 14.66 5.06
N ALA A 83 15.12 14.25 5.58
CA ALA A 83 15.21 13.65 6.92
C ALA A 83 14.77 14.62 8.03
N MET A 84 15.17 15.90 7.94
CA MET A 84 14.76 16.92 8.92
C MET A 84 13.24 17.11 8.92
N LEU A 85 12.62 17.20 7.74
CA LEU A 85 11.16 17.32 7.61
C LEU A 85 10.43 16.11 8.23
N LEU A 86 10.97 14.90 8.02
CA LEU A 86 10.38 13.68 8.58
C LEU A 86 10.62 13.54 10.09
N ALA A 87 11.75 14.02 10.60
CA ALA A 87 12.04 14.07 12.03
C ALA A 87 11.09 15.03 12.75
N GLU A 88 10.83 16.21 12.16
CA GLU A 88 9.82 17.16 12.65
C GLU A 88 8.42 16.54 12.65
N ALA A 89 8.03 15.88 11.56
CA ALA A 89 6.74 15.19 11.48
C ALA A 89 6.63 14.06 12.52
N ARG A 90 7.72 13.31 12.76
CA ARG A 90 7.79 12.26 13.78
C ARG A 90 7.64 12.82 15.20
N ALA A 91 8.19 14.00 15.48
CA ALA A 91 8.05 14.66 16.78
C ALA A 91 6.59 15.02 17.13
N ALA A 92 5.72 15.15 16.12
CA ALA A 92 4.29 15.36 16.32
C ALA A 92 3.50 14.06 16.59
N VAL A 93 4.13 12.88 16.47
CA VAL A 93 3.51 11.59 16.75
C VAL A 93 3.83 11.16 18.18
N ALA A 94 2.84 10.60 18.88
CA ALA A 94 3.03 10.09 20.23
C ALA A 94 4.11 8.99 20.26
N PRO A 95 4.91 8.88 21.35
CA PRO A 95 5.87 7.80 21.51
C PRO A 95 5.19 6.43 21.38
N LEU A 96 5.78 5.55 20.56
CA LEU A 96 5.22 4.23 20.32
C LEU A 96 5.51 3.29 21.51
N PRO A 97 4.48 2.62 22.08
CA PRO A 97 4.68 1.68 23.18
C PRO A 97 5.58 0.52 22.74
N ASP A 98 6.25 -0.10 23.70
CA ASP A 98 7.05 -1.32 23.48
C ASP A 98 6.23 -2.55 23.85
N ASN A 99 5.25 -2.86 23.00
CA ASN A 99 4.30 -3.97 23.17
C ASN A 99 3.89 -4.54 21.81
N GLU A 100 2.92 -5.46 21.81
CA GLU A 100 2.40 -6.11 20.61
C GLU A 100 1.75 -5.17 19.59
N ASP A 101 1.31 -3.98 20.00
CA ASP A 101 0.70 -2.99 19.11
C ASP A 101 1.74 -2.22 18.28
N ARG A 102 3.01 -2.26 18.68
CA ARG A 102 4.09 -1.47 18.08
C ARG A 102 4.15 -1.58 16.55
N PRO A 103 4.08 -2.77 15.92
CA PRO A 103 4.14 -2.87 14.45
C PRO A 103 3.00 -2.13 13.76
N GLY A 104 1.77 -2.27 14.28
CA GLY A 104 0.58 -1.60 13.74
C GLY A 104 0.66 -0.09 13.88
N LEU A 105 1.02 0.39 15.06
CA LEU A 105 1.21 1.82 15.31
C LEU A 105 2.38 2.39 14.50
N THR A 106 3.43 1.61 14.26
CA THR A 106 4.53 1.98 13.36
C THR A 106 4.05 2.16 11.92
N ALA A 107 3.20 1.24 11.43
CA ALA A 107 2.62 1.37 10.08
C ALA A 107 1.78 2.65 9.93
N LEU A 108 0.95 2.97 10.93
CA LEU A 108 0.17 4.22 10.97
C LEU A 108 1.07 5.45 11.04
N ALA A 109 2.08 5.44 11.91
CA ALA A 109 3.03 6.54 12.06
C ALA A 109 3.85 6.77 10.77
N LEU A 110 4.22 5.71 10.04
CA LEU A 110 4.85 5.82 8.73
C LEU A 110 3.92 6.52 7.73
N SER A 111 2.66 6.12 7.65
CA SER A 111 1.67 6.77 6.78
C SER A 111 1.49 8.26 7.12
N ILE A 112 1.32 8.59 8.41
CA ILE A 112 1.10 9.96 8.90
C ILE A 112 2.31 10.85 8.64
N THR A 113 3.51 10.41 9.04
CA THR A 113 4.73 11.22 8.93
C THR A 113 5.12 11.48 7.48
N ARG A 114 4.85 10.54 6.56
CA ARG A 114 5.12 10.69 5.13
C ARG A 114 3.95 11.30 4.37
N LYS A 115 2.77 11.45 4.99
CA LYS A 115 1.51 11.84 4.35
C LYS A 115 1.22 10.99 3.11
N ARG A 116 1.37 9.67 3.24
CA ARG A 116 1.23 8.70 2.16
C ARG A 116 0.34 7.54 2.59
N ASP A 117 -0.45 7.04 1.65
CA ASP A 117 -1.22 5.82 1.86
C ASP A 117 -0.32 4.58 1.89
N LEU A 118 -0.80 3.53 2.55
CA LEU A 118 -0.11 2.24 2.67
C LEU A 118 -0.44 1.37 1.45
N GLU A 119 0.01 1.83 0.28
CA GLU A 119 -0.30 1.20 -1.00
C GLU A 119 0.59 -0.04 -1.26
N PRO A 120 0.02 -1.13 -1.79
CA PRO A 120 0.81 -2.25 -2.27
C PRO A 120 1.51 -1.91 -3.59
N ARG A 121 2.59 -2.61 -3.91
CA ARG A 121 3.20 -2.61 -5.25
C ARG A 121 3.35 -4.02 -5.78
N LEU A 122 3.43 -4.12 -7.11
CA LEU A 122 3.71 -5.38 -7.78
C LEU A 122 5.20 -5.73 -7.67
N ASP A 123 5.48 -6.92 -7.15
CA ASP A 123 6.81 -7.51 -7.08
C ASP A 123 6.75 -8.98 -7.56
N ALA A 124 7.19 -9.22 -8.79
CA ALA A 124 7.17 -10.54 -9.41
C ALA A 124 8.12 -11.57 -8.74
N SER A 125 9.05 -11.11 -7.89
CA SER A 125 9.91 -12.00 -7.11
C SER A 125 9.13 -12.71 -6.00
N LEU A 126 8.06 -12.08 -5.49
CA LEU A 126 7.24 -12.63 -4.41
C LEU A 126 6.19 -13.62 -4.93
N PRO A 127 5.88 -14.69 -4.18
CA PRO A 127 4.83 -15.63 -4.55
C PRO A 127 3.49 -14.93 -4.82
N CYS A 128 3.01 -14.11 -3.88
CA CYS A 128 1.73 -13.40 -4.00
C CYS A 128 1.77 -12.21 -4.96
N MET A 129 2.95 -11.85 -5.50
CA MET A 129 3.19 -10.69 -6.36
C MET A 129 2.98 -9.30 -5.75
N PHE A 130 2.64 -9.16 -4.47
CA PHE A 130 2.43 -7.86 -3.85
C PHE A 130 3.29 -7.67 -2.61
N ASP A 131 3.96 -6.53 -2.53
CA ASP A 131 4.62 -6.03 -1.33
C ASP A 131 4.02 -4.70 -0.89
N TYR A 132 4.40 -4.23 0.30
CA TYR A 132 4.04 -2.91 0.81
C TYR A 132 5.33 -2.13 1.07
N PRO A 133 5.85 -1.38 0.08
CA PRO A 133 7.16 -0.76 0.15
C PRO A 133 7.41 0.07 1.41
N LEU A 134 6.42 0.89 1.80
CA LEU A 134 6.54 1.76 2.98
C LEU A 134 6.69 0.96 4.29
N LEU A 135 6.23 -0.30 4.30
CA LEU A 135 6.26 -1.20 5.43
C LEU A 135 7.42 -2.20 5.38
N ALA A 136 8.40 -2.04 4.48
CA ALA A 136 9.56 -2.93 4.44
C ALA A 136 10.28 -2.96 5.81
N GLY A 137 10.50 -4.16 6.36
CA GLY A 137 10.99 -4.37 7.73
C GLY A 137 9.90 -4.71 8.75
N ILE A 138 8.61 -4.56 8.40
CA ILE A 138 7.49 -5.06 9.20
C ILE A 138 7.06 -6.43 8.67
N ALA A 139 7.01 -7.43 9.54
CA ALA A 139 6.60 -8.78 9.19
C ALA A 139 5.08 -8.85 8.90
N GLY A 140 4.70 -9.64 7.90
CA GLY A 140 3.29 -9.89 7.55
C GLY A 140 2.46 -8.62 7.29
N PRO A 141 2.94 -7.65 6.49
CA PRO A 141 2.32 -6.33 6.39
C PRO A 141 0.85 -6.38 5.98
N ARG A 142 0.46 -7.28 5.06
CA ARG A 142 -0.93 -7.42 4.65
C ARG A 142 -1.85 -7.80 5.81
N ALA A 143 -1.50 -8.83 6.58
CA ALA A 143 -2.33 -9.29 7.70
C ALA A 143 -2.46 -8.20 8.77
N LEU A 144 -1.36 -7.49 9.05
CA LEU A 144 -1.36 -6.35 9.96
C LEU A 144 -2.29 -5.22 9.48
N LEU A 145 -2.25 -4.87 8.20
CA LEU A 145 -3.12 -3.85 7.62
C LEU A 145 -4.59 -4.24 7.68
N GLU A 146 -4.92 -5.51 7.43
CA GLU A 146 -6.29 -6.02 7.59
C GLU A 146 -6.77 -5.90 9.04
N GLN A 147 -5.93 -6.24 10.02
CA GLN A 147 -6.25 -6.08 11.44
C GLN A 147 -6.51 -4.61 11.81
N LEU A 148 -5.68 -3.69 11.33
CA LEU A 148 -5.87 -2.25 11.55
C LEU A 148 -7.15 -1.73 10.89
N ALA A 149 -7.50 -2.24 9.71
CA ALA A 149 -8.73 -1.88 9.02
C ALA A 149 -9.98 -2.46 9.73
N ASP A 150 -9.90 -3.68 10.25
CA ASP A 150 -10.98 -4.30 11.06
C ASP A 150 -11.18 -3.55 12.39
N ALA A 151 -10.12 -3.01 12.96
CA ALA A 151 -10.18 -2.12 14.13
C ALA A 151 -10.71 -0.70 13.81
N GLY A 152 -11.01 -0.39 12.55
CA GLY A 152 -11.51 0.92 12.12
C GLY A 152 -10.44 2.02 12.02
N LEU A 153 -9.16 1.67 12.11
CA LEU A 153 -8.04 2.62 12.02
C LEU A 153 -7.61 2.90 10.58
N LEU A 154 -7.96 2.02 9.64
CA LEU A 154 -7.69 2.17 8.21
C LEU A 154 -8.95 1.93 7.38
N LYS A 155 -8.98 2.54 6.19
CA LYS A 155 -9.98 2.26 5.16
C LYS A 155 -9.36 1.41 4.05
N ARG A 156 -10.11 0.43 3.57
CA ARG A 156 -9.71 -0.42 2.44
C ARG A 156 -10.03 0.27 1.14
N HIS A 157 -9.09 0.22 0.20
CA HIS A 157 -9.27 0.64 -1.18
C HIS A 157 -8.91 -0.52 -2.10
N PHE A 158 -9.74 -0.74 -3.13
CA PHE A 158 -9.41 -1.73 -4.14
C PHE A 158 -8.15 -1.31 -4.87
N HIS A 159 -7.19 -2.24 -4.96
CA HIS A 159 -5.97 -2.05 -5.75
C HIS A 159 -5.95 -3.02 -6.94
N GLU A 160 -5.99 -4.33 -6.66
CA GLU A 160 -5.97 -5.36 -7.70
C GLU A 160 -6.61 -6.65 -7.17
N ARG A 161 -7.16 -7.45 -8.09
CA ARG A 161 -7.59 -8.82 -7.81
C ARG A 161 -6.51 -9.80 -8.25
N ALA A 162 -5.96 -10.55 -7.29
CA ALA A 162 -4.90 -11.52 -7.52
C ALA A 162 -5.43 -12.95 -7.42
N TYR A 163 -5.15 -13.79 -8.41
CA TYR A 163 -5.49 -15.20 -8.40
C TYR A 163 -4.34 -16.01 -7.82
N LEU A 164 -4.54 -16.59 -6.64
CA LEU A 164 -3.52 -17.40 -5.97
C LEU A 164 -3.68 -18.88 -6.33
N CYS A 165 -2.57 -19.54 -6.65
CA CYS A 165 -2.54 -21.00 -6.81
C CYS A 165 -2.88 -21.68 -5.48
N GLY A 166 -3.88 -22.57 -5.48
CA GLY A 166 -4.26 -23.31 -4.27
C GLY A 166 -3.16 -24.19 -3.66
N SER A 167 -2.13 -24.56 -4.43
CA SER A 167 -1.01 -25.38 -3.96
C SER A 167 0.15 -24.57 -3.38
N CYS A 168 0.50 -23.43 -3.98
CA CYS A 168 1.72 -22.68 -3.61
C CYS A 168 1.46 -21.20 -3.27
N GLN A 169 0.20 -20.77 -3.28
CA GLN A 169 -0.25 -19.40 -3.03
C GLN A 169 0.41 -18.36 -3.95
N SER A 170 0.94 -18.79 -5.10
CA SER A 170 1.58 -17.89 -6.05
C SER A 170 0.58 -17.29 -7.04
N SER A 171 0.78 -16.02 -7.39
CA SER A 171 0.06 -15.27 -8.43
C SER A 171 0.95 -14.92 -9.63
N ARG A 172 2.15 -15.51 -9.78
CA ARG A 172 3.17 -15.10 -10.78
C ARG A 172 2.66 -15.01 -12.23
N MET A 173 1.60 -15.74 -12.55
CA MET A 173 0.78 -15.48 -13.72
C MET A 173 -0.41 -14.60 -13.30
N LEU A 174 -0.24 -13.28 -13.35
CA LEU A 174 -1.28 -12.33 -12.98
C LEU A 174 -2.36 -12.28 -14.07
N ALA A 175 -3.33 -13.20 -13.99
CA ALA A 175 -4.55 -13.11 -14.79
C ALA A 175 -5.39 -11.92 -14.28
N ARG A 176 -5.82 -11.04 -15.19
CA ARG A 176 -6.64 -9.87 -14.85
C ARG A 176 -7.95 -9.94 -15.61
N ASP A 177 -9.05 -9.86 -14.88
CA ASP A 177 -10.35 -9.59 -15.48
C ASP A 177 -10.57 -8.10 -15.43
N VAL A 178 -10.87 -7.50 -16.58
CA VAL A 178 -11.05 -6.06 -16.71
C VAL A 178 -12.32 -5.76 -17.48
N CYS A 179 -12.94 -4.62 -17.18
CA CYS A 179 -14.03 -4.10 -17.98
C CYS A 179 -13.51 -3.77 -19.38
N VAL A 180 -14.15 -4.30 -20.42
CA VAL A 180 -13.76 -4.05 -21.82
C VAL A 180 -13.90 -2.57 -22.23
N ALA A 181 -14.73 -1.80 -21.52
CA ALA A 181 -14.96 -0.39 -21.81
C ALA A 181 -13.92 0.54 -21.16
N CYS A 182 -13.53 0.28 -19.90
CA CYS A 182 -12.64 1.18 -19.14
C CYS A 182 -11.30 0.57 -18.71
N GLY A 183 -11.10 -0.74 -18.89
CA GLY A 183 -9.89 -1.45 -18.44
C GLY A 183 -9.76 -1.62 -16.92
N GLY A 184 -10.76 -1.19 -16.14
CA GLY A 184 -10.77 -1.31 -14.68
C GLY A 184 -10.97 -2.75 -14.22
N ALA A 185 -10.21 -3.17 -13.20
CA ALA A 185 -10.26 -4.51 -12.61
C ALA A 185 -11.17 -4.61 -11.36
N HIS A 186 -11.73 -3.48 -10.91
CA HIS A 186 -12.69 -3.45 -9.80
C HIS A 186 -14.07 -3.87 -10.30
N LEU A 187 -14.19 -5.16 -10.60
CA LEU A 187 -15.40 -5.77 -11.11
C LEU A 187 -16.23 -6.30 -9.93
N GLU A 188 -17.51 -5.94 -9.92
CA GLU A 188 -18.48 -6.45 -8.97
C GLU A 188 -19.45 -7.37 -9.70
N GLN A 189 -19.73 -8.53 -9.10
CA GLN A 189 -20.75 -9.41 -9.65
C GLN A 189 -22.14 -8.82 -9.44
N GLN A 190 -22.94 -8.76 -10.49
CA GLN A 190 -24.31 -8.26 -10.43
C GLN A 190 -25.30 -9.33 -10.87
N THR A 191 -26.37 -9.53 -10.08
CA THR A 191 -27.47 -10.39 -10.49
C THR A 191 -28.27 -9.73 -11.60
N LEU A 192 -28.39 -10.39 -12.75
CA LEU A 192 -29.29 -9.93 -13.80
C LEU A 192 -30.74 -10.32 -13.48
N ILE A 193 -31.66 -9.44 -13.86
CA ILE A 193 -33.09 -9.75 -13.94
C ILE A 193 -33.49 -9.69 -15.40
N HIS A 194 -34.19 -10.72 -15.84
CA HIS A 194 -34.82 -10.75 -17.15
C HIS A 194 -36.34 -10.76 -17.00
N HIS A 195 -36.98 -9.68 -17.46
CA HIS A 195 -38.44 -9.54 -17.44
C HIS A 195 -39.04 -10.20 -18.69
N TYR A 196 -39.78 -11.31 -18.49
CA TYR A 196 -40.32 -12.10 -19.58
C TYR A 196 -41.22 -11.33 -20.54
N ARG A 197 -42.06 -10.41 -20.03
CA ARG A 197 -43.08 -9.75 -20.88
C ARG A 197 -42.48 -8.78 -21.88
N CYS A 198 -41.43 -8.03 -21.52
CA CYS A 198 -40.85 -7.01 -22.41
C CYS A 198 -39.40 -7.29 -22.82
N GLY A 199 -38.84 -8.42 -22.36
CA GLY A 199 -37.48 -8.88 -22.66
C GLY A 199 -36.37 -8.00 -22.09
N GLU A 200 -36.66 -7.13 -21.11
CA GLU A 200 -35.62 -6.30 -20.51
C GLU A 200 -34.67 -7.16 -19.68
N GLN A 201 -33.37 -7.02 -19.91
CA GLN A 201 -32.31 -7.70 -19.16
C GLN A 201 -31.32 -6.68 -18.62
N ALA A 202 -31.31 -6.48 -17.31
CA ALA A 202 -30.44 -5.51 -16.66
C ALA A 202 -30.10 -5.94 -15.22
N PRO A 203 -29.09 -5.33 -14.58
CA PRO A 203 -28.80 -5.57 -13.18
C PRO A 203 -30.01 -5.36 -12.28
N LYS A 204 -30.17 -6.20 -11.25
CA LYS A 204 -31.27 -6.12 -10.28
C LYS A 204 -31.41 -4.73 -9.66
N SER A 205 -30.31 -4.00 -9.47
CA SER A 205 -30.32 -2.62 -8.99
C SER A 205 -31.15 -1.67 -9.87
N HIS A 206 -31.23 -1.91 -11.18
CA HIS A 206 -32.05 -1.10 -12.10
C HIS A 206 -33.55 -1.39 -11.96
N PHE A 207 -33.91 -2.55 -11.41
CA PHE A 207 -35.29 -2.93 -11.14
C PHE A 207 -35.75 -2.55 -9.73
N LEU A 208 -34.83 -2.36 -8.78
CA LEU A 208 -35.17 -2.06 -7.39
C LEU A 208 -35.73 -0.64 -7.24
N ARG A 209 -37.00 -0.53 -6.84
CA ARG A 209 -37.62 0.70 -6.34
C ARG A 209 -38.17 0.46 -4.94
N GLY A 210 -37.43 0.89 -3.93
CA GLY A 210 -37.72 0.54 -2.54
C GLY A 210 -37.53 -0.96 -2.30
N ASP A 211 -38.59 -1.64 -1.88
CA ASP A 211 -38.65 -3.08 -1.66
C ASP A 211 -39.22 -3.85 -2.87
N GLN A 212 -39.63 -3.16 -3.94
CA GLN A 212 -40.26 -3.76 -5.11
C GLN A 212 -39.32 -3.85 -6.32
N LEU A 213 -39.55 -4.86 -7.15
CA LEU A 213 -38.95 -4.98 -8.47
C LEU A 213 -39.90 -4.37 -9.50
N VAL A 214 -39.45 -3.34 -10.20
CA VAL A 214 -40.21 -2.62 -11.23
C VAL A 214 -39.35 -2.56 -12.49
N CYS A 215 -39.88 -3.03 -13.61
CA CYS A 215 -39.17 -3.01 -14.89
C CYS A 215 -38.84 -1.56 -15.33
N PRO A 216 -37.57 -1.20 -15.56
CA PRO A 216 -37.21 0.16 -15.99
C PRO A 216 -37.69 0.49 -17.42
N LYS A 217 -38.00 -0.53 -18.23
CA LYS A 217 -38.46 -0.36 -19.62
C LYS A 217 -39.98 -0.17 -19.77
N CYS A 218 -40.79 -0.72 -18.86
CA CYS A 218 -42.25 -0.72 -19.02
C CYS A 218 -43.03 -0.44 -17.73
N ASP A 219 -42.33 -0.06 -16.66
CA ASP A 219 -42.86 0.32 -15.34
C ASP A 219 -43.79 -0.70 -14.67
N ARG A 220 -43.76 -1.95 -15.12
CA ARG A 220 -44.52 -3.04 -14.49
C ARG A 220 -43.81 -3.57 -13.27
N VAL A 221 -44.58 -3.81 -12.22
CA VAL A 221 -44.14 -4.50 -11.01
C VAL A 221 -43.99 -5.99 -11.31
N LEU A 222 -42.83 -6.53 -10.96
CA LEU A 222 -42.46 -7.94 -11.04
C LEU A 222 -42.71 -8.59 -9.68
N ARG A 223 -43.66 -9.53 -9.59
CA ARG A 223 -44.07 -10.12 -8.30
C ARG A 223 -43.70 -11.59 -8.18
N HIS A 224 -43.84 -12.35 -9.27
CA HIS A 224 -43.72 -13.80 -9.24
C HIS A 224 -42.48 -14.24 -10.03
N PHE A 225 -41.46 -14.71 -9.31
CA PHE A 225 -40.30 -15.37 -9.92
C PHE A 225 -40.72 -16.59 -10.74
N GLY A 226 -40.15 -16.77 -11.93
CA GLY A 226 -40.50 -17.84 -12.88
C GLY A 226 -41.78 -17.58 -13.69
N VAL A 227 -42.49 -16.48 -13.44
CA VAL A 227 -43.70 -16.08 -14.20
C VAL A 227 -43.59 -14.66 -14.76
N ASP A 228 -43.16 -13.71 -13.93
CA ASP A 228 -42.93 -12.33 -14.34
C ASP A 228 -41.47 -12.14 -14.78
N TYR A 229 -40.52 -12.78 -14.09
CA TYR A 229 -39.09 -12.67 -14.38
C TYR A 229 -38.30 -13.89 -13.94
N ASP A 230 -37.07 -14.03 -14.45
CA ASP A 230 -36.02 -14.86 -13.87
C ASP A 230 -34.74 -14.08 -13.55
N ALA A 231 -33.80 -14.79 -12.93
CA ALA A 231 -32.45 -14.35 -12.64
C ALA A 231 -31.47 -15.35 -13.27
N PRO A 232 -31.10 -15.15 -14.56
CA PRO A 232 -30.31 -16.13 -15.31
C PRO A 232 -28.92 -16.39 -14.74
N GLY A 233 -28.41 -15.50 -13.89
CA GLY A 233 -27.17 -15.68 -13.13
C GLY A 233 -26.52 -14.35 -12.77
N PRO A 234 -25.44 -14.40 -11.96
CA PRO A 234 -24.55 -13.27 -11.80
C PRO A 234 -23.69 -13.06 -13.06
N VAL A 235 -23.43 -11.80 -13.41
CA VAL A 235 -22.42 -11.37 -14.39
C VAL A 235 -21.35 -10.52 -13.76
#